data_AF-A0A7C2NE69-F1
#
_entry.id   AF-A0A7C2NE69-F1
#
_cell.length_a   1.000
_cell.length_b   1.000
_cell.length_c   1.000
_cell.angle_alpha   90.00
_cell.angle_beta   90.00
_cell.angle_gamma   90.00
#
_symmetry.space_group_name_H-M   'P 1'
#
loop_
_entity.id
_entity.type
_entity.pdbx_description
1 polymer ?
#
loop_
_entity_poly.entity_id
_entity_poly.type
_entity_poly.pdbx_seq_one_letter_code
_entity_poly.pdbx_strand_id
1 'polypeptide(L)'
;DSGSTSLSNYKPSEGDYAFFADNARSLRDAFAAIVAGLGVGDYATAAPSVASAAAVSSSVGFLASVSYPGFKGHLYAYDLAHPTAATGQDRFPLLWDAGAILASGNKGLARKIYTWDPRKIGKPGQNPVILIDDPTTDAPVLETLCTKSGLLPPCGITPNVVDFILGNDGTLTGTKRQWILGAIINSTPAVTGPPEAWKQTTSLLSQHQTFEKTYEKRHQLVWVGASDGMLHAFDMIDGAEILAIIPPELLAKQVELYNNYKANPSKSPMGQPMDPDLHIYGVANSPRFADVYFGTDGFKTVMYITEGPGGTGIHALDISHPYPGRTGVVAPDGLTYNFPADPNYDPDKPFEPLWGYTRDGAAYTATFSTNDDNNMRFGWAVPAVGMDDSGTFHLVLGQGYDPNRTDVSIPAPRLYRLRTDTLLNQSSAWVRNHSFADNTIWQTNAKFYQPDNFVDEGLQGDLHGQLWRLPKSSSWVAERLLTITESGRAAPLYFATSVAAYPVSNSPTHAIYAFSTGSFYEKSPYVNPPSPTFSSYLKAGVHVAVRALTATTPSIRSFLLKDITKREGGTFGPRTQPTTTPLLLVPDAKHPNEKAIA
;
A
#
# COMPACT_ATOMS: atom_id res chain seq x y z
N ASP A 1 27.56 -44.55 -33.81
CA ASP A 1 27.73 -45.31 -32.57
C ASP A 1 26.57 -45.13 -31.62
N SER A 2 25.88 -46.24 -31.40
CA SER A 2 24.88 -46.44 -30.35
C SER A 2 25.53 -46.30 -28.97
N GLY A 3 25.28 -45.19 -28.29
CA GLY A 3 25.62 -45.01 -26.87
C GLY A 3 24.34 -44.84 -26.06
N SER A 4 23.87 -45.92 -25.44
CA SER A 4 22.80 -45.84 -24.43
C SER A 4 23.35 -45.13 -23.19
N THR A 5 22.96 -43.88 -22.96
CA THR A 5 23.12 -43.24 -21.66
C THR A 5 21.94 -43.65 -20.78
N SER A 6 22.12 -44.67 -19.95
CA SER A 6 21.11 -45.07 -18.98
C SER A 6 20.91 -43.96 -17.95
N LEU A 7 19.65 -43.55 -17.77
CA LEU A 7 19.14 -42.62 -16.75
C LEU A 7 19.27 -43.14 -15.31
N SER A 8 20.15 -44.11 -15.04
CA SER A 8 20.22 -44.85 -13.78
C SER A 8 20.86 -44.07 -12.62
N ASN A 9 21.40 -42.87 -12.86
CA ASN A 9 22.02 -42.04 -11.83
C ASN A 9 21.19 -40.81 -11.43
N TYR A 10 19.98 -40.64 -11.97
CA TYR A 10 19.13 -39.51 -11.58
C TYR A 10 18.39 -39.82 -10.27
N LYS A 11 18.79 -39.15 -9.18
CA LYS A 11 18.13 -39.20 -7.88
C LYS A 11 17.41 -37.87 -7.62
N PRO A 12 16.07 -37.80 -7.76
CA PRO A 12 15.29 -36.58 -7.53
C PRO A 12 15.40 -36.00 -6.11
N SER A 13 15.95 -36.76 -5.16
CA SER A 13 16.11 -36.37 -3.76
C SER A 13 17.33 -35.48 -3.47
N GLU A 14 18.22 -35.25 -4.45
CA GLU A 14 19.50 -34.55 -4.22
C GLU A 14 19.52 -33.08 -4.71
N GLY A 15 18.39 -32.52 -5.17
CA GLY A 15 18.28 -31.07 -5.45
C GLY A 15 18.94 -30.60 -6.76
N ASP A 16 19.50 -31.51 -7.55
CA ASP A 16 20.03 -31.20 -8.89
C ASP A 16 18.90 -31.22 -9.94
N TYR A 17 18.38 -30.05 -10.30
CA TYR A 17 17.39 -29.90 -11.35
C TYR A 17 18.05 -29.89 -12.74
N ALA A 18 17.91 -30.98 -13.50
CA ALA A 18 18.20 -30.96 -14.93
C ALA A 18 17.00 -30.37 -15.68
N PHE A 19 17.16 -29.19 -16.28
CA PHE A 19 16.16 -28.58 -17.15
C PHE A 19 16.47 -28.94 -18.60
N PHE A 20 15.62 -29.76 -19.21
CA PHE A 20 15.70 -30.10 -20.62
C PHE A 20 14.82 -29.15 -21.44
N ALA A 21 15.35 -28.65 -22.54
CA ALA A 21 14.65 -27.73 -23.42
C ALA A 21 14.85 -28.14 -24.89
N ASP A 22 13.74 -28.44 -25.56
CA ASP A 22 13.74 -28.93 -26.94
C ASP A 22 13.47 -27.80 -27.96
N ASN A 23 13.14 -26.60 -27.48
CA ASN A 23 12.94 -25.40 -28.28
C ASN A 23 13.22 -24.11 -27.47
N ALA A 24 13.34 -22.98 -28.17
CA ALA A 24 13.66 -21.69 -27.58
C ALA A 24 12.68 -21.24 -26.47
N ARG A 25 11.39 -21.59 -26.58
CA ARG A 25 10.40 -21.28 -25.54
C ARG A 25 10.64 -22.12 -24.28
N SER A 26 10.83 -23.43 -24.43
CA SER A 26 11.18 -24.31 -23.31
C SER A 26 12.52 -23.96 -22.66
N LEU A 27 13.48 -23.42 -23.42
CA LEU A 27 14.78 -22.98 -22.90
C LEU A 27 14.63 -21.71 -22.06
N ARG A 28 13.85 -20.73 -22.54
CA ARG A 28 13.50 -19.54 -21.76
C ARG A 28 12.74 -19.93 -20.48
N ASP A 29 11.76 -20.81 -20.59
CA ASP A 29 10.96 -21.26 -19.45
C ASP A 29 11.82 -22.04 -18.43
N ALA A 30 12.82 -22.78 -18.89
CA ALA A 30 13.83 -23.43 -18.05
C ALA A 30 14.72 -22.42 -17.31
N PHE A 31 15.22 -21.38 -17.99
CA PHE A 31 16.01 -20.32 -17.34
C PHE A 31 15.18 -19.53 -16.32
N ALA A 32 13.93 -19.20 -16.65
CA ALA A 32 13.01 -18.57 -15.70
C ALA A 32 12.77 -19.47 -14.48
N ALA A 33 12.66 -20.78 -14.67
CA ALA A 33 12.52 -21.74 -13.59
C ALA A 33 13.76 -21.86 -12.71
N ILE A 34 14.97 -21.81 -13.29
CA ILE A 34 16.24 -21.79 -12.54
C ILE A 34 16.31 -20.53 -11.68
N VAL A 35 16.03 -19.35 -12.24
CA VAL A 35 16.06 -18.07 -11.50
C VAL A 35 15.00 -18.05 -10.40
N ALA A 36 13.78 -18.50 -10.68
CA ALA A 36 12.71 -18.63 -9.68
C ALA A 36 13.07 -19.66 -8.58
N GLY A 37 13.79 -20.73 -8.93
CA GLY A 37 14.26 -21.76 -8.00
C GLY A 37 15.39 -21.31 -7.07
N LEU A 38 16.04 -20.17 -7.33
CA LEU A 38 17.02 -19.57 -6.42
C LEU A 38 16.36 -18.70 -5.34
N GLY A 39 15.08 -18.38 -5.48
CA GLY A 39 14.30 -17.54 -4.56
C GLY A 39 13.19 -18.29 -3.83
N VAL A 40 13.37 -19.58 -3.54
CA VAL A 40 12.36 -20.37 -2.80
C VAL A 40 12.34 -19.94 -1.33
N GLY A 41 11.17 -19.58 -0.83
CA GLY A 41 11.01 -19.17 0.56
C GLY A 41 9.81 -18.27 0.77
N ASP A 42 9.67 -17.83 2.02
CA ASP A 42 8.65 -16.87 2.45
C ASP A 42 9.34 -15.53 2.75
N TYR A 43 8.89 -14.47 2.08
CA TYR A 43 9.57 -13.18 2.09
C TYR A 43 8.65 -12.07 2.54
N ALA A 44 9.05 -11.36 3.60
CA ALA A 44 8.41 -10.11 3.98
C ALA A 44 8.60 -9.06 2.87
N THR A 45 7.49 -8.43 2.48
CA THR A 45 7.41 -7.57 1.28
C THR A 45 6.85 -6.18 1.55
N ALA A 46 6.54 -5.88 2.81
CA ALA A 46 6.16 -4.57 3.30
C ALA A 46 6.61 -4.39 4.75
N ALA A 47 6.52 -3.15 5.26
CA ALA A 47 6.76 -2.90 6.67
C ALA A 47 5.70 -3.62 7.52
N PRO A 48 6.05 -4.10 8.73
CA PRO A 48 5.06 -4.61 9.65
C PRO A 48 4.22 -3.47 10.24
N SER A 49 2.99 -3.77 10.64
CA SER A 49 2.16 -2.86 11.44
C SER A 49 1.81 -3.47 12.78
N VAL A 50 1.47 -2.65 13.76
CA VAL A 50 1.13 -3.11 15.11
C VAL A 50 -0.19 -2.48 15.53
N ALA A 51 -1.07 -3.28 16.11
CA ALA A 51 -2.30 -2.82 16.74
C ALA A 51 -2.55 -3.58 18.04
N SER A 52 -3.55 -3.17 18.80
CA SER A 52 -4.03 -3.88 19.99
C SER A 52 -5.48 -4.29 19.79
N ALA A 53 -5.86 -5.45 20.29
CA ALA A 53 -7.25 -5.89 20.35
C ALA A 53 -7.50 -6.63 21.66
N ALA A 54 -8.43 -6.13 22.48
CA ALA A 54 -8.63 -6.61 23.85
C ALA A 54 -8.96 -8.12 23.95
N ALA A 55 -9.64 -8.68 22.94
CA ALA A 55 -9.96 -10.10 22.84
C ALA A 55 -8.85 -10.96 22.20
N VAL A 56 -7.72 -10.36 21.83
CA VAL A 56 -6.61 -11.03 21.10
C VAL A 56 -5.32 -10.89 21.89
N SER A 57 -4.81 -9.66 21.97
CA SER A 57 -3.58 -9.30 22.69
C SER A 57 -3.47 -7.78 22.79
N SER A 58 -2.77 -7.30 23.82
CA SER A 58 -2.44 -5.89 23.98
C SER A 58 -1.43 -5.39 22.93
N SER A 59 -0.76 -6.29 22.21
CA SER A 59 0.09 -5.94 21.07
C SER A 59 0.13 -7.10 20.06
N VAL A 60 -0.38 -6.84 18.85
CA VAL A 60 -0.41 -7.76 17.72
C VAL A 60 0.37 -7.16 16.56
N GLY A 61 1.35 -7.91 16.05
CA GLY A 61 2.15 -7.52 14.90
C GLY A 61 1.66 -8.19 13.62
N PHE A 62 1.49 -7.41 12.56
CA PHE A 62 1.08 -7.89 11.24
C PHE A 62 2.27 -7.89 10.28
N LEU A 63 2.45 -9.01 9.58
CA LEU A 63 3.50 -9.16 8.58
C LEU A 63 2.90 -9.64 7.25
N ALA A 64 3.00 -8.77 6.25
CA ALA A 64 2.70 -9.11 4.87
C ALA A 64 3.87 -9.88 4.26
N SER A 65 3.57 -11.01 3.62
CA SER A 65 4.57 -11.91 3.06
C SER A 65 4.08 -12.62 1.80
N VAL A 66 5.03 -13.22 1.08
CA VAL A 66 4.76 -14.04 -0.10
C VAL A 66 5.68 -15.27 -0.12
N SER A 67 5.07 -16.43 -0.36
CA SER A 67 5.78 -17.67 -0.61
C SER A 67 6.08 -17.85 -2.10
N TYR A 68 7.36 -18.05 -2.40
CA TYR A 68 7.90 -18.38 -3.71
C TYR A 68 8.41 -19.83 -3.77
N PRO A 69 8.29 -20.52 -4.92
CA PRO A 69 7.60 -20.08 -6.13
C PRO A 69 6.07 -20.23 -5.98
N GLY A 70 5.32 -19.44 -6.75
CA GLY A 70 3.86 -19.57 -6.81
C GLY A 70 3.09 -18.37 -6.26
N PHE A 71 3.76 -17.37 -5.70
CA PHE A 71 3.17 -16.08 -5.32
C PHE A 71 1.98 -16.20 -4.36
N LYS A 72 2.05 -17.16 -3.43
CA LYS A 72 1.03 -17.35 -2.40
C LYS A 72 1.18 -16.25 -1.36
N GLY A 73 0.19 -15.38 -1.21
CA GLY A 73 0.24 -14.32 -0.22
C GLY A 73 -0.10 -14.81 1.18
N HIS A 74 0.60 -14.27 2.17
CA HIS A 74 0.37 -14.51 3.59
C HIS A 74 0.24 -13.18 4.32
N LEU A 75 -0.72 -13.12 5.25
CA LEU A 75 -0.80 -12.06 6.24
C LEU A 75 -0.77 -12.73 7.60
N TYR A 76 0.39 -12.65 8.25
CA TYR A 76 0.60 -13.22 9.56
C TYR A 76 0.22 -12.23 10.66
N ALA A 77 -0.46 -12.71 11.69
CA ALA A 77 -0.65 -11.99 12.94
C ALA A 77 0.13 -12.68 14.06
N TYR A 78 0.98 -11.94 14.75
CA TYR A 78 1.80 -12.43 15.86
C TYR A 78 1.43 -11.74 17.15
N ASP A 79 1.38 -12.49 18.26
CA ASP A 79 1.27 -11.92 19.59
C ASP A 79 2.63 -11.39 20.06
N LEU A 80 2.74 -10.06 20.15
CA LEU A 80 3.95 -9.39 20.60
C LEU A 80 3.98 -9.18 22.12
N ALA A 81 2.83 -9.30 22.80
CA ALA A 81 2.71 -9.09 24.24
C ALA A 81 3.20 -10.31 25.05
N HIS A 82 3.10 -11.50 24.47
CA HIS A 82 3.47 -12.76 25.13
C HIS A 82 4.59 -13.50 24.40
N PRO A 83 5.83 -12.96 24.39
CA PRO A 83 6.95 -13.64 23.78
C PRO A 83 7.26 -14.94 24.51
N THR A 84 7.57 -15.99 23.75
CA THR A 84 7.98 -17.28 24.29
C THR A 84 9.45 -17.23 24.75
N ALA A 85 9.86 -18.19 25.59
CA ALA A 85 11.25 -18.33 26.01
C ALA A 85 12.20 -18.82 24.87
N ALA A 86 11.67 -19.04 23.66
CA ALA A 86 12.46 -19.49 22.52
C ALA A 86 13.45 -18.40 22.08
N THR A 87 14.71 -18.78 21.92
CA THR A 87 15.74 -17.94 21.26
C THR A 87 15.70 -18.22 19.75
N GLY A 88 14.98 -17.43 18.96
CA GLY A 88 14.92 -17.59 17.49
C GLY A 88 13.61 -17.14 16.83
N GLN A 89 13.32 -17.68 15.63
CA GLN A 89 12.15 -17.35 14.78
C GLN A 89 10.78 -17.51 15.48
N ASP A 90 10.68 -18.34 16.53
CA ASP A 90 9.42 -18.62 17.25
C ASP A 90 9.22 -17.78 18.52
N ARG A 91 9.93 -16.66 18.63
CA ARG A 91 9.84 -15.78 19.81
C ARG A 91 8.43 -15.24 20.02
N PHE A 92 7.67 -14.99 18.96
CA PHE A 92 6.32 -14.45 19.03
C PHE A 92 5.32 -15.49 18.52
N PRO A 93 4.31 -15.89 19.32
CA PRO A 93 3.29 -16.85 18.87
C PRO A 93 2.55 -16.36 17.64
N LEU A 94 2.40 -17.23 16.63
CA LEU A 94 1.51 -16.98 15.50
C LEU A 94 0.06 -17.17 15.95
N LEU A 95 -0.76 -16.14 15.77
CA LEU A 95 -2.20 -16.16 16.05
C LEU A 95 -2.96 -16.75 14.86
N TRP A 96 -2.66 -16.26 13.66
CA TRP A 96 -3.27 -16.71 12.43
C TRP A 96 -2.47 -16.30 11.18
N ASP A 97 -2.69 -17.03 10.09
CA ASP A 97 -2.30 -16.68 8.72
C ASP A 97 -3.56 -16.58 7.85
N ALA A 98 -3.88 -15.38 7.38
CA ALA A 98 -5.07 -15.13 6.58
C ALA A 98 -5.10 -15.94 5.28
N GLY A 99 -3.92 -16.17 4.67
CA GLY A 99 -3.82 -16.96 3.44
C GLY A 99 -4.18 -18.43 3.68
N ALA A 100 -3.68 -19.01 4.78
CA ALA A 100 -4.03 -20.37 5.20
C ALA A 100 -5.51 -20.50 5.57
N ILE A 101 -6.07 -19.50 6.27
CA ILE A 101 -7.48 -19.47 6.64
C ILE A 101 -8.37 -19.47 5.40
N LEU A 102 -8.07 -18.61 4.43
CA LEU A 102 -8.79 -18.56 3.16
C LEU A 102 -8.70 -19.90 2.41
N ALA A 103 -7.50 -20.48 2.33
CA ALA A 103 -7.28 -21.79 1.69
C ALA A 103 -8.08 -22.92 2.35
N SER A 104 -8.32 -22.84 3.67
CA SER A 104 -9.11 -23.82 4.43
C SER A 104 -10.63 -23.57 4.43
N GLY A 105 -11.14 -22.65 3.60
CA GLY A 105 -12.57 -22.35 3.51
C GLY A 105 -13.04 -21.20 4.40
N ASN A 106 -12.15 -20.26 4.73
CA ASN A 106 -12.47 -18.99 5.40
C ASN A 106 -13.32 -19.14 6.68
N LYS A 107 -12.98 -20.12 7.52
CA LYS A 107 -13.74 -20.46 8.75
C LYS A 107 -15.24 -20.77 8.51
N GLY A 108 -15.59 -21.20 7.29
CA GLY A 108 -16.97 -21.46 6.88
C GLY A 108 -17.76 -20.23 6.43
N LEU A 109 -17.14 -19.04 6.41
CA LEU A 109 -17.77 -17.83 5.88
C LEU A 109 -17.75 -17.85 4.35
N ALA A 110 -18.89 -17.51 3.74
CA ALA A 110 -18.95 -17.29 2.31
C ALA A 110 -18.08 -16.10 1.92
N ARG A 111 -17.25 -16.26 0.89
CA ARG A 111 -16.41 -15.20 0.37
C ARG A 111 -17.29 -14.09 -0.24
N LYS A 112 -17.06 -12.84 0.16
CA LYS A 112 -17.78 -11.67 -0.34
C LYS A 112 -16.81 -10.75 -1.07
N ILE A 113 -16.90 -10.74 -2.39
CA ILE A 113 -16.04 -9.93 -3.25
C ILE A 113 -16.89 -8.85 -3.91
N TYR A 114 -16.41 -7.62 -3.86
CA TYR A 114 -17.14 -6.48 -4.40
C TYR A 114 -16.30 -5.75 -5.44
N THR A 115 -16.99 -5.08 -6.35
CA THR A 115 -16.44 -3.97 -7.13
C THR A 115 -17.47 -2.82 -7.10
N TRP A 116 -17.28 -1.78 -7.90
CA TRP A 116 -18.28 -0.74 -8.02
C TRP A 116 -18.39 -0.19 -9.44
N ASP A 117 -19.51 0.48 -9.72
CA ASP A 117 -19.74 1.24 -10.94
C ASP A 117 -19.52 2.73 -10.67
N PRO A 118 -18.39 3.33 -11.11
CA PRO A 118 -18.11 4.75 -10.91
C PRO A 118 -19.20 5.68 -11.46
N ARG A 119 -19.99 5.24 -12.46
CA ARG A 119 -21.08 6.05 -13.02
C ARG A 119 -22.22 6.27 -12.04
N LYS A 120 -22.36 5.46 -11.00
CA LYS A 120 -23.46 5.51 -10.04
C LYS A 120 -23.10 6.26 -8.75
N ILE A 121 -21.83 6.59 -8.55
CA ILE A 121 -21.35 7.34 -7.38
C ILE A 121 -22.07 8.69 -7.30
N GLY A 122 -22.60 9.01 -6.11
CA GLY A 122 -23.30 10.27 -5.84
C GLY A 122 -24.65 10.43 -6.57
N LYS A 123 -25.15 9.40 -7.26
CA LYS A 123 -26.44 9.47 -7.96
C LYS A 123 -27.59 9.02 -7.05
N PRO A 124 -28.62 9.87 -6.84
CA PRO A 124 -29.76 9.52 -6.01
C PRO A 124 -30.43 8.21 -6.45
N GLY A 125 -30.67 7.31 -5.49
CA GLY A 125 -31.35 6.03 -5.72
C GLY A 125 -30.53 4.97 -6.46
N GLN A 126 -29.22 5.20 -6.69
CA GLN A 126 -28.35 4.23 -7.35
C GLN A 126 -27.31 3.69 -6.36
N ASN A 127 -27.22 2.37 -6.22
CA ASN A 127 -26.12 1.73 -5.49
C ASN A 127 -24.93 1.54 -6.45
N PRO A 128 -23.77 2.18 -6.19
CA PRO A 128 -22.57 1.93 -6.98
C PRO A 128 -21.92 0.59 -6.67
N VAL A 129 -22.13 0.01 -5.47
CA VAL A 129 -21.51 -1.26 -5.07
C VAL A 129 -22.12 -2.42 -5.86
N ILE A 130 -21.27 -3.34 -6.28
CA ILE A 130 -21.63 -4.58 -6.99
C ILE A 130 -21.01 -5.73 -6.21
N LEU A 131 -21.86 -6.60 -5.67
CA LEU A 131 -21.43 -7.91 -5.16
C LEU A 131 -21.15 -8.82 -6.37
N ILE A 132 -20.02 -9.51 -6.33
CA ILE A 132 -19.65 -10.55 -7.28
C ILE A 132 -19.91 -11.88 -6.57
N ASP A 133 -20.93 -12.62 -7.01
CA ASP A 133 -21.33 -13.89 -6.40
C ASP A 133 -21.92 -14.91 -7.39
N ASP A 134 -22.29 -14.51 -8.61
CA ASP A 134 -22.81 -15.39 -9.65
C ASP A 134 -22.08 -15.18 -10.99
N PRO A 135 -21.31 -16.18 -11.45
CA PRO A 135 -20.57 -16.10 -12.71
C PRO A 135 -21.40 -15.75 -13.94
N THR A 136 -22.66 -16.17 -13.99
CA THR A 136 -23.53 -15.99 -15.16
C THR A 136 -24.09 -14.58 -15.21
N THR A 137 -24.57 -14.05 -14.09
CA THR A 137 -25.18 -12.72 -14.05
C THR A 137 -24.14 -11.60 -13.98
N ASP A 138 -22.99 -11.86 -13.35
CA ASP A 138 -21.99 -10.80 -13.11
C ASP A 138 -21.07 -10.59 -14.31
N ALA A 139 -20.73 -11.64 -15.06
CA ALA A 139 -19.86 -11.54 -16.23
C ALA A 139 -20.24 -10.41 -17.22
N PRO A 140 -21.51 -10.28 -17.69
CA PRO A 140 -21.87 -9.19 -18.60
C PRO A 140 -21.77 -7.79 -17.94
N VAL A 141 -22.04 -7.68 -16.64
CA VAL A 141 -21.93 -6.42 -15.89
C VAL A 141 -20.47 -6.00 -15.79
N LEU A 142 -19.60 -6.91 -15.38
CA LEU A 142 -18.17 -6.69 -15.22
C LEU A 142 -17.47 -6.45 -16.56
N GLU A 143 -17.85 -7.16 -17.64
CA GLU A 143 -17.33 -6.92 -18.98
C GLU A 143 -17.67 -5.50 -19.46
N THR A 144 -18.90 -5.05 -19.20
CA THR A 144 -19.32 -3.68 -19.53
C THR A 144 -18.47 -2.65 -18.78
N LEU A 145 -18.23 -2.86 -17.48
CA LEU A 145 -17.38 -1.98 -16.68
C LEU A 145 -15.95 -1.93 -17.22
N CYS A 146 -15.36 -3.10 -17.46
CA CYS A 146 -13.97 -3.20 -17.91
C CYS A 146 -13.74 -2.61 -19.32
N THR A 147 -14.69 -2.78 -20.25
CA THR A 147 -14.51 -2.43 -21.67
C THR A 147 -14.49 -0.93 -21.97
N LYS A 148 -15.02 -0.06 -21.09
CA LYS A 148 -15.11 1.39 -21.40
C LYS A 148 -13.80 2.15 -21.41
N SER A 149 -12.66 1.48 -21.30
CA SER A 149 -11.35 2.06 -21.61
C SER A 149 -11.13 2.30 -23.12
N GLY A 150 -12.16 2.74 -23.87
CA GLY A 150 -12.06 3.32 -25.23
C GLY A 150 -11.35 2.52 -26.32
N LEU A 151 -10.90 1.30 -26.04
CA LEU A 151 -10.02 0.50 -26.87
C LEU A 151 -10.75 -0.81 -27.17
N LEU A 152 -11.01 -1.05 -28.46
CA LEU A 152 -11.10 -2.42 -28.94
C LEU A 152 -9.73 -3.06 -28.73
N PRO A 153 -9.66 -4.35 -28.34
CA PRO A 153 -10.74 -5.34 -28.20
C PRO A 153 -11.49 -5.32 -26.85
N PRO A 154 -12.61 -6.08 -26.71
CA PRO A 154 -13.28 -6.32 -25.43
C PRO A 154 -12.32 -6.81 -24.33
N CYS A 155 -12.67 -6.56 -23.07
CA CYS A 155 -11.82 -6.89 -21.93
C CYS A 155 -11.65 -8.41 -21.73
N GLY A 156 -12.69 -9.19 -22.04
CA GLY A 156 -12.63 -10.66 -21.98
C GLY A 156 -13.06 -11.26 -20.64
N ILE A 157 -13.87 -10.53 -19.86
CA ILE A 157 -14.55 -11.07 -18.68
C ILE A 157 -15.63 -12.07 -19.15
N THR A 158 -15.45 -13.33 -18.76
CA THR A 158 -16.38 -14.42 -19.03
C THR A 158 -16.85 -15.03 -17.71
N PRO A 159 -17.91 -15.86 -17.68
CA PRO A 159 -18.29 -16.58 -16.47
C PRO A 159 -17.12 -17.36 -15.85
N ASN A 160 -16.24 -17.95 -16.67
CA ASN A 160 -15.04 -18.64 -16.20
C ASN A 160 -14.06 -17.71 -15.46
N VAL A 161 -13.92 -16.45 -15.91
CA VAL A 161 -13.09 -15.45 -15.21
C VAL A 161 -13.74 -15.06 -13.89
N VAL A 162 -15.06 -14.87 -13.85
CA VAL A 162 -15.78 -14.56 -12.61
C VAL A 162 -15.67 -15.71 -11.61
N ASP A 163 -15.81 -16.94 -12.07
CA ASP A 163 -15.58 -18.14 -11.24
C ASP A 163 -14.16 -18.17 -10.66
N PHE A 164 -13.15 -17.78 -11.45
CA PHE A 164 -11.78 -17.62 -10.97
C PHE A 164 -11.63 -16.51 -9.92
N ILE A 165 -12.28 -15.36 -10.10
CA ILE A 165 -12.35 -14.24 -9.14
C ILE A 165 -12.90 -14.74 -7.80
N LEU A 166 -13.98 -15.54 -7.82
CA LEU A 166 -14.61 -16.15 -6.64
C LEU A 166 -13.73 -17.20 -5.93
N GLY A 167 -12.53 -17.47 -6.44
CA GLY A 167 -11.56 -18.40 -5.87
C GLY A 167 -11.71 -19.84 -6.37
N ASN A 168 -12.52 -20.08 -7.40
CA ASN A 168 -12.62 -21.38 -8.06
C ASN A 168 -11.57 -21.50 -9.18
N ASP A 169 -11.52 -22.66 -9.83
CA ASP A 169 -10.59 -22.98 -10.92
C ASP A 169 -11.06 -22.47 -12.30
N GLY A 170 -12.19 -21.78 -12.38
CA GLY A 170 -12.73 -21.25 -13.62
C GLY A 170 -13.36 -22.32 -14.52
N THR A 171 -13.69 -23.50 -13.98
CA THR A 171 -14.41 -24.56 -14.70
C THR A 171 -15.93 -24.50 -14.54
N LEU A 172 -16.44 -23.60 -13.69
CA LEU A 172 -17.87 -23.51 -13.34
C LEU A 172 -18.41 -24.76 -12.62
N THR A 173 -17.53 -25.60 -12.06
CA THR A 173 -17.92 -26.80 -11.29
C THR A 173 -17.96 -26.54 -9.77
N GLY A 174 -17.59 -25.33 -9.33
CA GLY A 174 -17.43 -24.99 -7.91
C GLY A 174 -16.13 -25.52 -7.28
N THR A 175 -15.22 -26.08 -8.09
CA THR A 175 -13.93 -26.57 -7.61
C THR A 175 -13.04 -25.42 -7.16
N LYS A 176 -12.69 -25.40 -5.87
CA LYS A 176 -11.86 -24.36 -5.25
C LYS A 176 -10.38 -24.53 -5.60
N ARG A 177 -9.69 -23.41 -5.80
CA ARG A 177 -8.22 -23.39 -5.89
C ARG A 177 -7.61 -23.66 -4.51
N GLN A 178 -6.44 -24.29 -4.48
CA GLN A 178 -5.72 -24.61 -3.23
C GLN A 178 -5.27 -23.36 -2.45
N TRP A 179 -5.08 -22.25 -3.16
CA TRP A 179 -4.72 -20.96 -2.57
C TRP A 179 -5.40 -19.85 -3.35
N ILE A 180 -5.87 -18.83 -2.65
CA ILE A 180 -6.67 -17.75 -3.26
C ILE A 180 -6.21 -16.34 -2.89
N LEU A 181 -5.45 -16.18 -1.79
CA LEU A 181 -4.86 -14.88 -1.44
C LEU A 181 -3.61 -14.62 -2.30
N GLY A 182 -3.69 -13.61 -3.16
CA GLY A 182 -2.56 -13.17 -3.99
C GLY A 182 -1.39 -12.66 -3.15
N ALA A 183 -0.18 -12.68 -3.72
CA ALA A 183 1.01 -12.11 -3.08
C ALA A 183 0.75 -10.68 -2.57
N ILE A 184 0.98 -10.45 -1.28
CA ILE A 184 0.94 -9.11 -0.71
C ILE A 184 2.30 -8.49 -0.96
N ILE A 185 2.39 -7.41 -1.74
CA ILE A 185 3.64 -6.74 -2.07
C ILE A 185 3.40 -5.24 -1.99
N ASN A 186 4.30 -4.50 -1.33
CA ASN A 186 4.19 -3.04 -1.12
C ASN A 186 2.97 -2.54 -0.33
N SER A 187 2.18 -3.46 0.23
CA SER A 187 1.03 -3.11 1.04
C SER A 187 1.30 -3.42 2.51
N THR A 188 1.61 -2.38 3.27
CA THR A 188 1.63 -2.43 4.73
C THR A 188 0.18 -2.56 5.23
N PRO A 189 -0.14 -3.54 6.11
CA PRO A 189 -1.50 -3.71 6.60
C PRO A 189 -1.97 -2.53 7.44
N ALA A 190 -3.20 -2.05 7.21
CA ALA A 190 -3.84 -0.95 7.93
C ALA A 190 -4.96 -1.48 8.83
N VAL A 191 -4.95 -1.15 10.13
CA VAL A 191 -5.96 -1.63 11.07
C VAL A 191 -6.98 -0.54 11.36
N THR A 192 -8.25 -0.78 11.01
CA THR A 192 -9.36 0.12 11.31
C THR A 192 -10.11 -0.38 12.52
N GLY A 193 -10.52 0.51 13.41
CA GLY A 193 -11.27 0.17 14.63
C GLY A 193 -12.09 1.36 15.14
N PRO A 194 -12.33 1.43 16.46
CA PRO A 194 -12.97 2.59 17.08
C PRO A 194 -12.25 3.91 16.70
N PRO A 195 -12.99 5.00 16.46
CA PRO A 195 -12.41 6.32 16.20
C PRO A 195 -11.42 6.77 17.28
N GLU A 196 -10.34 7.45 16.88
CA GLU A 196 -9.39 8.03 17.83
C GLU A 196 -10.02 9.23 18.53
N ALA A 197 -9.90 9.30 19.86
CA ALA A 197 -10.54 10.36 20.63
C ALA A 197 -9.86 11.73 20.41
N TRP A 198 -10.62 12.72 19.95
CA TRP A 198 -10.13 14.10 19.80
C TRP A 198 -10.01 14.80 21.16
N LYS A 199 -8.93 15.55 21.34
CA LYS A 199 -8.54 16.17 22.63
C LYS A 199 -8.50 17.69 22.59
N GLN A 200 -8.30 18.27 21.41
CA GLN A 200 -8.20 19.69 21.16
C GLN A 200 -9.58 20.29 20.91
N THR A 201 -9.73 21.56 21.28
CA THR A 201 -10.96 22.32 20.99
C THR A 201 -10.95 22.76 19.52
N THR A 202 -11.45 21.89 18.64
CA THR A 202 -11.63 22.17 17.20
C THR A 202 -13.06 22.59 16.89
N SER A 203 -13.29 23.18 15.71
CA SER A 203 -14.64 23.55 15.24
C SER A 203 -15.57 22.36 15.02
N LEU A 204 -15.02 21.14 14.90
CA LEU A 204 -15.76 19.91 14.64
C LEU A 204 -15.76 18.93 15.83
N LEU A 205 -15.24 19.35 16.99
CA LEU A 205 -15.07 18.46 18.15
C LEU A 205 -16.37 17.80 18.59
N SER A 206 -17.49 18.54 18.65
CA SER A 206 -18.77 17.99 19.12
C SER A 206 -19.36 16.98 18.14
N GLN A 207 -19.20 17.21 16.83
CA GLN A 207 -19.60 16.28 15.78
C GLN A 207 -18.74 15.02 15.82
N HIS A 208 -17.43 15.16 16.03
CA HIS A 208 -16.51 14.04 16.13
C HIS A 208 -16.79 13.20 17.39
N GLN A 209 -17.01 13.81 18.55
CA GLN A 209 -17.42 13.09 19.77
C GLN A 209 -18.73 12.30 19.62
N THR A 210 -19.66 12.79 18.80
CA THR A 210 -20.89 12.04 18.47
C THR A 210 -20.56 10.80 17.62
N PHE A 211 -19.62 10.91 16.69
CA PHE A 211 -19.11 9.81 15.88
C PHE A 211 -18.32 8.79 16.72
N GLU A 212 -17.41 9.26 17.60
CA GLU A 212 -16.70 8.42 18.57
C GLU A 212 -17.68 7.56 19.38
N LYS A 213 -18.71 8.18 19.94
CA LYS A 213 -19.73 7.48 20.73
C LYS A 213 -20.55 6.48 19.91
N THR A 214 -20.81 6.78 18.64
CA THR A 214 -21.54 5.87 17.76
C THR A 214 -20.73 4.62 17.48
N TYR A 215 -19.43 4.78 17.21
CA TYR A 215 -18.52 3.72 16.77
C TYR A 215 -17.50 3.29 17.82
N GLU A 216 -17.76 3.52 19.10
CA GLU A 216 -16.86 3.17 20.22
C GLU A 216 -16.52 1.68 20.29
N LYS A 217 -17.37 0.83 19.70
CA LYS A 217 -17.25 -0.63 19.64
C LYS A 217 -17.09 -1.15 18.21
N ARG A 218 -16.73 -0.29 17.26
CA ARG A 218 -16.51 -0.71 15.86
C ARG A 218 -15.52 -1.87 15.83
N HIS A 219 -15.89 -2.94 15.14
CA HIS A 219 -15.07 -4.14 15.10
C HIS A 219 -13.76 -3.87 14.35
N GLN A 220 -12.66 -4.44 14.83
CA GLN A 220 -11.35 -4.17 14.22
C GLN A 220 -11.15 -5.05 12.98
N LEU A 221 -10.81 -4.41 11.86
CA LEU A 221 -10.47 -5.08 10.61
C LEU A 221 -9.07 -4.69 10.16
N VAL A 222 -8.35 -5.67 9.59
CA VAL A 222 -7.02 -5.51 9.01
C VAL A 222 -7.14 -5.46 7.49
N TRP A 223 -6.82 -4.32 6.91
CA TRP A 223 -6.93 -4.03 5.49
C TRP A 223 -5.58 -4.16 4.80
N VAL A 224 -5.55 -4.83 3.66
CA VAL A 224 -4.31 -5.03 2.89
C VAL A 224 -4.60 -5.23 1.41
N GLY A 225 -3.82 -4.59 0.55
CA GLY A 225 -3.85 -4.81 -0.89
C GLY A 225 -3.01 -6.02 -1.30
N ALA A 226 -3.49 -6.77 -2.29
CA ALA A 226 -2.79 -7.94 -2.81
C ALA A 226 -2.73 -7.97 -4.35
N SER A 227 -1.82 -8.81 -4.86
CA SER A 227 -1.53 -8.94 -6.29
C SER A 227 -2.60 -9.70 -7.09
N ASP A 228 -3.57 -10.29 -6.41
CA ASP A 228 -4.81 -10.78 -7.03
C ASP A 228 -5.77 -9.63 -7.39
N GLY A 229 -5.36 -8.37 -7.24
CA GLY A 229 -6.13 -7.20 -7.65
C GLY A 229 -7.10 -6.70 -6.59
N MET A 230 -7.10 -7.29 -5.39
CA MET A 230 -8.08 -6.97 -4.36
C MET A 230 -7.46 -6.23 -3.18
N LEU A 231 -8.27 -5.37 -2.56
CA LEU A 231 -8.11 -4.94 -1.19
C LEU A 231 -8.91 -5.89 -0.30
N HIS A 232 -8.26 -6.56 0.63
CA HIS A 232 -8.89 -7.49 1.57
C HIS A 232 -9.10 -6.83 2.92
N ALA A 233 -10.20 -7.18 3.59
CA ALA A 233 -10.45 -6.88 5.00
C ALA A 233 -10.55 -8.18 5.79
N PHE A 234 -9.59 -8.41 6.68
CA PHE A 234 -9.56 -9.57 7.56
C PHE A 234 -10.01 -9.20 8.97
N ASP A 235 -10.72 -10.11 9.62
CA ASP A 235 -11.06 -9.98 11.02
C ASP A 235 -9.79 -10.04 11.88
N MET A 236 -9.59 -9.01 12.69
CA MET A 236 -8.47 -8.89 13.62
C MET A 236 -8.37 -10.10 14.57
N ILE A 237 -9.49 -10.72 14.92
CA ILE A 237 -9.56 -11.78 15.94
C ILE A 237 -8.97 -13.09 15.43
N ASP A 238 -9.42 -13.55 14.26
CA ASP A 238 -9.17 -14.91 13.79
C ASP A 238 -8.73 -15.02 12.33
N GLY A 239 -8.46 -13.89 11.67
CA GLY A 239 -7.95 -13.80 10.31
C GLY A 239 -8.94 -14.16 9.20
N ALA A 240 -10.25 -14.30 9.51
CA ALA A 240 -11.26 -14.57 8.49
C ALA A 240 -11.47 -13.36 7.56
N GLU A 241 -11.55 -13.57 6.26
CA GLU A 241 -11.86 -12.53 5.28
C GLU A 241 -13.34 -12.14 5.41
N ILE A 242 -13.59 -10.88 5.76
CA ILE A 242 -14.93 -10.30 5.87
C ILE A 242 -15.44 -9.87 4.50
N LEU A 243 -14.58 -9.18 3.75
CA LEU A 243 -14.85 -8.78 2.37
C LEU A 243 -13.54 -8.52 1.63
N ALA A 244 -13.62 -8.57 0.30
CA ALA A 244 -12.57 -8.12 -0.60
C ALA A 244 -13.16 -7.17 -1.65
N ILE A 245 -12.37 -6.20 -2.11
CA ILE A 245 -12.80 -5.16 -3.04
C ILE A 245 -11.82 -5.11 -4.22
N ILE A 246 -12.34 -5.21 -5.44
CA ILE A 246 -11.59 -5.04 -6.68
C ILE A 246 -11.87 -3.65 -7.24
N PRO A 247 -10.88 -2.73 -7.27
CA PRO A 247 -10.98 -1.52 -8.07
C PRO A 247 -11.39 -1.84 -9.51
N PRO A 248 -12.40 -1.15 -10.07
CA PRO A 248 -13.04 -1.57 -11.31
C PRO A 248 -12.09 -1.58 -12.51
N GLU A 249 -11.03 -0.76 -12.51
CA GLU A 249 -9.97 -0.77 -13.51
C GLU A 249 -9.06 -2.01 -13.43
N LEU A 250 -8.97 -2.67 -12.28
CA LEU A 250 -8.19 -3.90 -12.08
C LEU A 250 -8.95 -5.16 -12.50
N LEU A 251 -10.22 -5.04 -12.93
CA LEU A 251 -10.97 -6.16 -13.52
C LEU A 251 -10.25 -6.74 -14.75
N ALA A 252 -9.61 -5.90 -15.57
CA ALA A 252 -8.82 -6.35 -16.72
C ALA A 252 -7.69 -7.32 -16.31
N LYS A 253 -7.06 -7.07 -15.16
CA LYS A 253 -5.98 -7.93 -14.65
C LYS A 253 -6.47 -9.31 -14.20
N GLN A 254 -7.75 -9.44 -13.84
CA GLN A 254 -8.34 -10.74 -13.53
C GLN A 254 -8.34 -11.66 -14.75
N VAL A 255 -8.52 -11.09 -15.94
CA VAL A 255 -8.44 -11.84 -17.21
C VAL A 255 -7.00 -12.31 -17.45
N GLU A 256 -5.99 -11.47 -17.20
CA GLU A 256 -4.58 -11.84 -17.32
C GLU A 256 -4.20 -12.97 -16.35
N LEU A 257 -4.57 -12.83 -15.07
CA LEU A 257 -4.33 -13.84 -14.04
C LEU A 257 -5.02 -15.17 -14.40
N TYR A 258 -6.29 -15.11 -14.83
CA TYR A 258 -7.02 -16.31 -15.24
C TYR A 258 -6.38 -17.00 -16.43
N ASN A 259 -5.95 -16.25 -17.46
CA ASN A 259 -5.31 -16.82 -18.65
C ASN A 259 -4.00 -17.53 -18.31
N ASN A 260 -3.18 -16.96 -17.43
CA ASN A 260 -1.96 -17.60 -16.94
C ASN A 260 -2.26 -18.85 -16.13
N TYR A 261 -3.24 -18.78 -15.22
CA TYR A 261 -3.69 -19.93 -14.44
C TYR A 261 -4.16 -21.05 -15.37
N LYS A 262 -5.06 -20.76 -16.30
CA LYS A 262 -5.61 -21.72 -17.28
C LYS A 262 -4.53 -22.36 -18.14
N ALA A 263 -3.50 -21.60 -18.52
CA ALA A 263 -2.40 -22.12 -19.32
C ALA A 263 -1.57 -23.15 -18.56
N ASN A 264 -1.33 -22.95 -17.26
CA ASN A 264 -0.62 -23.92 -16.43
C ASN A 264 -0.93 -23.78 -14.92
N PRO A 265 -2.01 -24.43 -14.42
CA PRO A 265 -2.42 -24.30 -13.02
C PRO A 265 -1.36 -24.76 -12.02
N SER A 266 -0.52 -25.73 -12.41
CA SER A 266 0.53 -26.28 -11.54
C SER A 266 1.72 -25.33 -11.35
N LYS A 267 2.06 -24.54 -12.38
CA LYS A 267 3.18 -23.57 -12.34
C LYS A 267 2.72 -22.18 -11.93
N SER A 268 1.48 -21.82 -12.25
CA SER A 268 0.88 -20.51 -11.97
C SER A 268 -0.40 -20.67 -11.13
N PRO A 269 -0.32 -21.26 -9.91
CA PRO A 269 -1.50 -21.53 -9.08
C PRO A 269 -2.28 -20.27 -8.71
N MET A 270 -1.60 -19.12 -8.70
CA MET A 270 -2.17 -17.80 -8.43
C MET A 270 -2.42 -16.97 -9.70
N GLY A 271 -2.24 -17.55 -10.89
CA GLY A 271 -2.30 -16.79 -12.16
C GLY A 271 -1.10 -15.89 -12.43
N GLN A 272 -0.05 -15.99 -11.61
CA GLN A 272 1.16 -15.19 -11.75
C GLN A 272 2.14 -15.82 -12.76
N PRO A 273 2.83 -15.01 -13.59
CA PRO A 273 3.95 -15.48 -14.38
C PRO A 273 5.06 -16.06 -13.50
N MET A 274 5.81 -17.04 -14.02
CA MET A 274 6.90 -17.66 -13.27
C MET A 274 8.09 -16.71 -13.06
N ASP A 275 8.28 -15.78 -13.98
CA ASP A 275 9.32 -14.76 -13.90
C ASP A 275 8.85 -13.62 -12.97
N PRO A 276 9.52 -13.38 -11.82
CA PRO A 276 9.17 -12.28 -10.92
C PRO A 276 9.23 -10.89 -11.56
N ASP A 277 10.00 -10.72 -12.64
CA ASP A 277 10.07 -9.46 -13.36
C ASP A 277 8.80 -9.15 -14.17
N LEU A 278 7.99 -10.18 -14.43
CA LEU A 278 6.71 -10.07 -15.12
C LEU A 278 5.51 -10.14 -14.16
N HIS A 279 5.74 -9.94 -12.86
CA HIS A 279 4.70 -10.02 -11.84
C HIS A 279 3.49 -9.13 -12.18
N ILE A 280 2.29 -9.71 -12.11
CA ILE A 280 1.05 -8.98 -12.33
C ILE A 280 0.64 -8.36 -10.99
N TYR A 281 0.92 -7.07 -10.84
CA TYR A 281 0.54 -6.32 -9.65
C TYR A 281 -0.96 -6.01 -9.63
N GLY A 282 -1.55 -6.08 -8.44
CA GLY A 282 -2.95 -5.75 -8.15
C GLY A 282 -3.06 -4.46 -7.34
N VAL A 283 -3.74 -4.49 -6.20
CA VAL A 283 -3.64 -3.38 -5.23
C VAL A 283 -2.29 -3.53 -4.52
N ALA A 284 -1.25 -2.91 -5.07
CA ALA A 284 0.14 -3.09 -4.62
C ALA A 284 0.67 -1.83 -3.91
N ASN A 285 -0.15 -1.24 -3.05
CA ASN A 285 0.28 -0.19 -2.13
C ASN A 285 -0.51 -0.22 -0.81
N SER A 286 0.00 0.48 0.21
CA SER A 286 -0.56 0.48 1.55
C SER A 286 -1.84 1.34 1.64
N PRO A 287 -2.94 0.83 2.24
CA PRO A 287 -4.13 1.63 2.49
C PRO A 287 -3.85 2.74 3.51
N ARG A 288 -4.44 3.92 3.30
CA ARG A 288 -4.46 5.01 4.30
C ARG A 288 -5.90 5.29 4.69
N PHE A 289 -6.19 5.58 5.96
CA PHE A 289 -7.53 6.01 6.37
C PHE A 289 -7.50 7.16 7.35
N ALA A 290 -8.63 7.88 7.45
CA ALA A 290 -8.86 8.94 8.43
C ALA A 290 -10.37 9.16 8.63
N ASP A 291 -10.75 9.70 9.80
CA ASP A 291 -12.10 10.21 10.01
C ASP A 291 -12.24 11.59 9.36
N VAL A 292 -13.24 11.73 8.49
CA VAL A 292 -13.46 12.91 7.65
C VAL A 292 -14.89 13.39 7.79
N TYR A 293 -15.08 14.70 7.89
CA TYR A 293 -16.40 15.32 8.01
C TYR A 293 -17.01 15.70 6.66
N PHE A 294 -18.25 15.28 6.41
CA PHE A 294 -19.02 15.50 5.16
C PHE A 294 -20.22 16.43 5.38
N GLY A 295 -20.08 17.42 6.26
CA GLY A 295 -21.16 18.39 6.51
C GLY A 295 -22.38 17.74 7.16
N THR A 296 -23.53 17.79 6.48
CA THR A 296 -24.79 17.22 7.01
C THR A 296 -24.74 15.72 7.21
N ASP A 297 -23.89 15.02 6.45
CA ASP A 297 -23.77 13.55 6.51
C ASP A 297 -22.90 13.10 7.69
N GLY A 298 -22.30 14.04 8.42
CA GLY A 298 -21.49 13.76 9.59
C GLY A 298 -20.09 13.25 9.25
N PHE A 299 -19.46 12.61 10.23
CA PHE A 299 -18.15 11.97 10.07
C PHE A 299 -18.28 10.59 9.43
N LYS A 300 -17.28 10.27 8.61
CA LYS A 300 -17.07 8.95 7.98
C LYS A 300 -15.62 8.53 8.16
N THR A 301 -15.34 7.25 8.40
CA THR A 301 -13.99 6.70 8.30
C THR A 301 -13.72 6.39 6.83
N VAL A 302 -12.86 7.19 6.20
CA VAL A 302 -12.57 7.10 4.77
C VAL A 302 -11.21 6.46 4.53
N MET A 303 -11.18 5.42 3.70
CA MET A 303 -9.97 4.77 3.23
C MET A 303 -9.60 5.26 1.83
N TYR A 304 -8.33 5.57 1.66
CA TYR A 304 -7.68 5.98 0.42
C TYR A 304 -6.71 4.88 -0.01
N ILE A 305 -6.83 4.47 -1.25
CA ILE A 305 -6.02 3.39 -1.81
C ILE A 305 -5.42 3.89 -3.10
N THR A 306 -4.11 3.70 -3.23
CA THR A 306 -3.40 3.81 -4.50
C THR A 306 -2.95 2.41 -4.91
N GLU A 307 -2.77 2.18 -6.19
CA GLU A 307 -2.51 0.82 -6.70
C GLU A 307 -1.02 0.49 -6.82
N GLY A 308 -0.12 1.46 -6.57
CA GLY A 308 1.31 1.29 -6.77
C GLY A 308 1.61 0.83 -8.21
N PRO A 309 2.50 -0.15 -8.43
CA PRO A 309 2.76 -0.72 -9.77
C PRO A 309 1.56 -1.44 -10.38
N GLY A 310 0.50 -1.68 -9.61
CA GLY A 310 -0.76 -2.23 -10.06
C GLY A 310 -1.49 -1.38 -11.07
N GLY A 311 -1.40 -0.06 -10.94
CA GLY A 311 -2.18 0.80 -11.81
C GLY A 311 -2.09 2.25 -11.37
N THR A 312 -2.87 3.07 -12.07
CA THR A 312 -2.87 4.51 -11.85
C THR A 312 -4.03 4.98 -10.99
N GLY A 313 -4.79 4.02 -10.44
CA GLY A 313 -5.95 4.26 -9.62
C GLY A 313 -5.62 4.92 -8.29
N ILE A 314 -6.44 5.90 -7.92
CA ILE A 314 -6.65 6.32 -6.55
C ILE A 314 -8.14 6.40 -6.24
N HIS A 315 -8.55 5.78 -5.14
CA HIS A 315 -9.95 5.67 -4.74
C HIS A 315 -10.14 6.06 -3.29
N ALA A 316 -11.30 6.65 -2.99
CA ALA A 316 -11.76 6.89 -1.63
C ALA A 316 -13.03 6.06 -1.35
N LEU A 317 -12.98 5.28 -0.29
CA LEU A 317 -14.05 4.39 0.16
C LEU A 317 -14.45 4.77 1.58
N ASP A 318 -15.73 5.03 1.82
CA ASP A 318 -16.28 5.08 3.16
C ASP A 318 -16.40 3.66 3.71
N ILE A 319 -15.65 3.40 4.78
CA ILE A 319 -15.57 2.13 5.49
C ILE A 319 -15.94 2.30 6.96
N SER A 320 -16.92 3.17 7.24
CA SER A 320 -17.37 3.44 8.62
C SER A 320 -18.02 2.23 9.28
N HIS A 321 -18.66 1.36 8.50
CA HIS A 321 -19.46 0.23 8.99
C HIS A 321 -19.38 -1.03 8.09
N PRO A 322 -18.17 -1.58 7.83
CA PRO A 322 -17.97 -2.75 6.97
C PRO A 322 -18.32 -4.09 7.63
N TYR A 323 -18.46 -4.14 8.95
CA TYR A 323 -18.55 -5.41 9.66
C TYR A 323 -20.00 -5.91 9.81
N PRO A 324 -20.34 -7.10 9.27
CA PRO A 324 -21.70 -7.66 9.32
C PRO A 324 -22.12 -8.21 10.69
N GLY A 325 -21.18 -8.31 11.63
CA GLY A 325 -21.38 -9.08 12.86
C GLY A 325 -21.11 -10.57 12.65
N ARG A 326 -20.56 -11.23 13.68
CA ARG A 326 -20.28 -12.66 13.69
C ARG A 326 -20.57 -13.25 15.06
N THR A 327 -21.13 -14.45 15.08
CA THR A 327 -21.38 -15.22 16.30
C THR A 327 -20.45 -16.43 16.34
N GLY A 328 -20.15 -16.91 17.54
CA GLY A 328 -19.34 -18.12 17.71
C GLY A 328 -17.88 -17.97 17.30
N VAL A 329 -17.32 -16.76 17.32
CA VAL A 329 -15.91 -16.51 16.96
C VAL A 329 -15.02 -16.99 18.08
N VAL A 330 -14.15 -17.96 17.79
CA VAL A 330 -13.16 -18.46 18.74
C VAL A 330 -11.93 -17.57 18.68
N ALA A 331 -11.69 -16.81 19.75
CA ALA A 331 -10.51 -15.95 19.86
C ALA A 331 -9.26 -16.77 20.26
N PRO A 332 -8.05 -16.19 20.15
CA PRO A 332 -6.82 -16.90 20.48
C PRO A 332 -6.68 -17.36 21.93
N ASP A 333 -7.45 -16.80 22.85
CA ASP A 333 -7.54 -17.25 24.25
C ASP A 333 -8.39 -18.54 24.42
N GLY A 334 -8.97 -19.04 23.33
CA GLY A 334 -9.82 -20.23 23.30
C GLY A 334 -11.27 -19.96 23.72
N LEU A 335 -11.62 -18.73 24.09
CA LEU A 335 -12.99 -18.34 24.42
C LEU A 335 -13.78 -18.00 23.15
N THR A 336 -15.08 -18.17 23.24
CA THR A 336 -16.02 -17.92 22.14
C THR A 336 -16.75 -16.60 22.38
N TYR A 337 -16.74 -15.74 21.37
CA TYR A 337 -17.31 -14.40 21.40
C TYR A 337 -18.36 -14.19 20.31
N ASN A 338 -19.32 -13.32 20.61
CA ASN A 338 -20.26 -12.78 19.64
C ASN A 338 -19.94 -11.30 19.45
N PHE A 339 -19.64 -10.92 18.23
CA PHE A 339 -19.36 -9.55 17.85
C PHE A 339 -20.56 -9.03 17.05
N PRO A 340 -21.26 -7.97 17.50
CA PRO A 340 -22.38 -7.41 16.76
C PRO A 340 -21.91 -6.77 15.45
N ALA A 341 -22.86 -6.53 14.53
CA ALA A 341 -22.61 -5.72 13.36
C ALA A 341 -22.22 -4.30 13.75
N ASP A 342 -21.48 -3.61 12.87
CA ASP A 342 -21.21 -2.19 13.06
C ASP A 342 -22.52 -1.38 13.08
N PRO A 343 -22.55 -0.25 13.82
CA PRO A 343 -23.65 0.70 13.73
C PRO A 343 -23.88 1.10 12.26
N ASN A 344 -25.14 1.04 11.80
CA ASN A 344 -25.54 1.35 10.43
C ASN A 344 -24.99 0.41 9.34
N TYR A 345 -24.54 -0.81 9.69
CA TYR A 345 -24.21 -1.83 8.69
C TYR A 345 -25.39 -2.06 7.72
N ASP A 346 -25.08 -2.04 6.43
CA ASP A 346 -26.01 -2.33 5.33
C ASP A 346 -25.43 -3.49 4.50
N PRO A 347 -26.12 -4.65 4.40
CA PRO A 347 -25.63 -5.79 3.62
C PRO A 347 -25.51 -5.51 2.12
N ASP A 348 -26.25 -4.55 1.57
CA ASP A 348 -26.15 -4.16 0.17
C ASP A 348 -25.05 -3.11 -0.06
N LYS A 349 -24.57 -2.48 1.03
CA LYS A 349 -23.56 -1.41 1.03
C LYS A 349 -22.63 -1.52 2.25
N PRO A 350 -21.83 -2.59 2.36
CA PRO A 350 -20.87 -2.72 3.46
C PRO A 350 -19.78 -1.62 3.41
N PHE A 351 -19.57 -1.00 2.24
CA PHE A 351 -18.77 0.21 2.07
C PHE A 351 -19.44 1.11 1.02
N GLU A 352 -19.00 2.36 0.91
CA GLU A 352 -19.48 3.28 -0.13
C GLU A 352 -18.31 3.93 -0.88
N PRO A 353 -18.16 3.71 -2.20
CA PRO A 353 -17.17 4.43 -3.00
C PRO A 353 -17.59 5.90 -3.11
N LEU A 354 -16.73 6.80 -2.63
CA LEU A 354 -16.97 8.24 -2.62
C LEU A 354 -16.51 8.89 -3.92
N TRP A 355 -15.37 8.45 -4.45
CA TRP A 355 -14.81 8.87 -5.73
C TRP A 355 -13.65 7.96 -6.13
N GLY A 356 -13.30 7.99 -7.42
CA GLY A 356 -12.17 7.23 -7.96
C GLY A 356 -11.60 7.89 -9.21
N TYR A 357 -10.27 7.92 -9.31
CA TYR A 357 -9.55 8.53 -10.43
C TYR A 357 -8.49 7.59 -10.99
N THR A 358 -8.36 7.59 -12.31
CA THR A 358 -7.26 6.91 -13.02
C THR A 358 -6.64 7.87 -14.03
N ARG A 359 -5.52 7.46 -14.64
CA ARG A 359 -4.83 8.24 -15.68
C ARG A 359 -5.71 8.51 -16.89
N ASP A 360 -6.48 7.53 -17.33
CA ASP A 360 -7.17 7.46 -18.62
C ASP A 360 -8.69 7.34 -18.49
N GLY A 361 -9.22 7.32 -17.27
CA GLY A 361 -10.65 7.12 -17.01
C GLY A 361 -11.07 5.66 -17.20
N ALA A 362 -10.12 4.72 -17.06
CA ALA A 362 -10.38 3.29 -17.09
C ALA A 362 -11.57 2.91 -16.19
N ALA A 363 -12.37 1.96 -16.68
CA ALA A 363 -13.58 1.49 -16.03
C ALA A 363 -14.54 2.59 -15.56
N TYR A 364 -14.69 3.66 -16.35
CA TYR A 364 -15.56 4.81 -16.07
C TYR A 364 -15.13 5.71 -14.91
N THR A 365 -13.93 5.53 -14.36
CA THR A 365 -13.37 6.43 -13.34
C THR A 365 -13.15 7.85 -13.89
N ALA A 366 -12.98 8.82 -12.99
CA ALA A 366 -12.66 10.18 -13.39
C ALA A 366 -11.18 10.32 -13.76
N THR A 367 -10.83 11.38 -14.50
CA THR A 367 -9.44 11.77 -14.76
C THR A 367 -9.13 13.09 -14.06
N PHE A 368 -7.90 13.26 -13.57
CA PHE A 368 -7.47 14.53 -12.98
C PHE A 368 -7.40 15.66 -14.01
N SER A 369 -7.08 15.35 -15.27
CA SER A 369 -6.88 16.32 -16.35
C SER A 369 -7.13 15.70 -17.72
N THR A 370 -7.44 16.53 -18.70
CA THR A 370 -7.45 16.14 -20.11
C THR A 370 -6.05 16.11 -20.73
N ASN A 371 -5.05 16.72 -20.06
CA ASN A 371 -3.65 16.60 -20.44
C ASN A 371 -3.04 15.40 -19.73
N ASP A 372 -2.60 14.38 -20.47
CA ASP A 372 -2.02 13.16 -19.90
C ASP A 372 -0.83 13.44 -18.98
N ASP A 373 -0.01 14.45 -19.29
CA ASP A 373 1.14 14.80 -18.45
C ASP A 373 0.74 15.36 -17.08
N ASN A 374 -0.54 15.73 -16.93
CA ASN A 374 -1.14 16.23 -15.71
C ASN A 374 -1.94 15.16 -14.97
N ASN A 375 -1.99 13.91 -15.47
CA ASN A 375 -2.73 12.80 -14.88
C ASN A 375 -1.84 11.94 -13.98
N MET A 376 -2.49 11.10 -13.17
CA MET A 376 -1.81 10.09 -12.35
C MET A 376 -0.90 9.19 -13.18
N ARG A 377 0.16 8.72 -12.54
CA ARG A 377 1.03 7.62 -12.94
C ARG A 377 0.83 6.49 -11.94
N PHE A 378 1.72 5.49 -11.92
CA PHE A 378 1.62 4.44 -10.89
C PHE A 378 1.79 5.08 -9.51
N GLY A 379 0.76 4.97 -8.67
CA GLY A 379 0.67 5.68 -7.38
C GLY A 379 1.48 4.97 -6.31
N TRP A 380 2.81 5.09 -6.35
CA TRP A 380 3.73 4.45 -5.39
C TRP A 380 3.69 5.09 -4.00
N ALA A 381 3.43 6.39 -3.92
CA ALA A 381 3.37 7.11 -2.66
C ALA A 381 2.02 6.86 -1.97
N VAL A 382 2.05 6.48 -0.70
CA VAL A 382 0.86 6.50 0.15
C VAL A 382 0.46 7.98 0.39
N PRO A 383 -0.82 8.35 0.22
CA PRO A 383 -1.25 9.72 0.46
C PRO A 383 -1.37 10.03 1.96
N ALA A 384 -1.43 11.32 2.30
CA ALA A 384 -1.62 11.79 3.66
C ALA A 384 -2.90 12.64 3.79
N VAL A 385 -3.64 12.51 4.89
CA VAL A 385 -4.96 13.16 5.12
C VAL A 385 -4.95 13.92 6.43
N GLY A 386 -5.43 15.16 6.44
CA GLY A 386 -5.56 15.96 7.66
C GLY A 386 -6.44 17.18 7.51
N MET A 387 -6.90 17.70 8.64
CA MET A 387 -7.84 18.82 8.72
C MET A 387 -7.08 20.13 8.96
N ASP A 388 -7.40 21.21 8.25
CA ASP A 388 -6.85 22.52 8.54
C ASP A 388 -7.67 23.28 9.62
N ASP A 389 -7.17 24.42 10.09
CA ASP A 389 -7.85 25.26 11.10
C ASP A 389 -9.27 25.76 10.72
N SER A 390 -9.68 25.62 9.46
CA SER A 390 -11.01 25.98 8.99
C SER A 390 -12.01 24.83 9.10
N GLY A 391 -11.55 23.64 9.50
CA GLY A 391 -12.34 22.41 9.50
C GLY A 391 -12.39 21.72 8.13
N THR A 392 -11.52 22.12 7.18
CA THR A 392 -11.46 21.51 5.85
C THR A 392 -10.42 20.40 5.83
N PHE A 393 -10.82 19.20 5.38
CA PHE A 393 -9.93 18.06 5.22
C PHE A 393 -9.24 18.08 3.85
N HIS A 394 -7.93 17.85 3.87
CA HIS A 394 -7.07 17.81 2.69
C HIS A 394 -6.38 16.46 2.58
N LEU A 395 -6.43 15.86 1.39
CA LEU A 395 -5.58 14.73 0.99
C LEU A 395 -4.42 15.27 0.16
N VAL A 396 -3.19 14.94 0.53
CA VAL A 396 -1.97 15.26 -0.21
C VAL A 396 -1.43 13.98 -0.86
N LEU A 397 -1.21 14.02 -2.17
CA LEU A 397 -0.81 12.88 -2.99
C LEU A 397 0.17 13.29 -4.09
N GLY A 398 1.25 12.54 -4.27
CA GLY A 398 2.14 12.66 -5.42
C GLY A 398 1.58 12.02 -6.70
N GLN A 399 1.91 12.57 -7.86
CA GLN A 399 1.45 12.06 -9.17
C GLN A 399 1.83 10.60 -9.46
N GLY A 400 2.88 10.09 -8.83
CA GLY A 400 3.43 8.77 -9.03
C GLY A 400 4.62 8.73 -10.00
N TYR A 401 4.95 7.51 -10.44
CA TYR A 401 6.09 7.21 -11.31
C TYR A 401 5.74 6.12 -12.33
N ASP A 402 5.99 6.35 -13.62
CA ASP A 402 5.88 5.36 -14.69
C ASP A 402 7.28 4.90 -15.17
N PRO A 403 7.69 3.64 -14.89
CA PRO A 403 9.00 3.12 -15.28
C PRO A 403 9.15 2.91 -16.79
N ASN A 404 8.05 2.93 -17.56
CA ASN A 404 8.08 2.75 -19.01
C ASN A 404 8.26 4.06 -19.79
N ARG A 405 8.16 5.22 -19.12
CA ARG A 405 8.42 6.51 -19.75
C ARG A 405 9.92 6.80 -19.77
N THR A 406 10.41 7.18 -20.94
CA THR A 406 11.83 7.46 -21.24
C THR A 406 12.13 8.95 -21.41
N ASP A 407 11.24 9.83 -20.93
CA ASP A 407 11.33 11.28 -21.14
C ASP A 407 12.67 11.85 -20.62
N VAL A 408 13.43 12.45 -21.55
CA VAL A 408 14.86 12.82 -21.42
C VAL A 408 15.15 14.14 -20.69
N SER A 409 14.13 14.93 -20.37
CA SER A 409 14.28 16.17 -19.60
C SER A 409 13.89 15.90 -18.16
N ILE A 410 14.79 16.09 -17.18
CA ILE A 410 14.52 15.96 -15.73
C ILE A 410 13.39 16.91 -15.30
N PRO A 411 12.20 16.43 -14.92
CA PRO A 411 11.19 17.24 -14.29
C PRO A 411 11.01 16.79 -12.82
N ALA A 412 10.89 17.75 -11.91
CA ALA A 412 10.38 17.61 -10.55
C ALA A 412 8.98 16.89 -10.42
N PRO A 413 8.28 16.83 -9.27
CA PRO A 413 7.03 16.10 -9.06
C PRO A 413 5.76 16.98 -8.96
N ARG A 414 4.59 16.40 -9.26
CA ARG A 414 3.26 17.00 -9.03
C ARG A 414 2.68 16.54 -7.70
N LEU A 415 2.05 17.48 -7.01
CA LEU A 415 1.37 17.26 -5.74
C LEU A 415 -0.10 17.67 -5.87
N TYR A 416 -0.99 16.69 -5.71
CA TYR A 416 -2.42 16.90 -5.67
C TYR A 416 -2.85 17.19 -4.24
N ARG A 417 -3.75 18.17 -4.11
CA ARG A 417 -4.54 18.42 -2.91
C ARG A 417 -5.99 18.15 -3.26
N LEU A 418 -6.65 17.25 -2.54
CA LEU A 418 -8.08 17.00 -2.70
C LEU A 418 -8.81 17.44 -1.44
N ARG A 419 -9.96 18.13 -1.58
CA ARG A 419 -10.93 18.11 -0.48
C ARG A 419 -11.54 16.72 -0.49
N THR A 420 -11.58 16.12 0.68
CA THR A 420 -12.02 14.72 0.85
C THR A 420 -13.52 14.54 0.58
N ASP A 421 -14.30 15.63 0.66
CA ASP A 421 -15.75 15.71 0.37
C ASP A 421 -16.08 16.19 -1.07
N THR A 422 -15.22 16.98 -1.71
CA THR A 422 -15.42 17.55 -3.06
C THR A 422 -14.09 17.92 -3.74
N LEU A 423 -13.97 17.78 -5.06
CA LEU A 423 -12.72 18.15 -5.74
C LEU A 423 -12.44 19.67 -5.60
N LEU A 424 -11.34 20.05 -4.94
CA LEU A 424 -10.86 21.43 -4.92
C LEU A 424 -9.44 21.52 -5.47
N ASN A 425 -9.28 22.36 -6.51
CA ASN A 425 -8.05 22.99 -6.99
C ASN A 425 -6.76 22.18 -6.87
N GLN A 426 -6.26 21.74 -8.03
CA GLN A 426 -4.88 21.36 -8.23
C GLN A 426 -3.96 22.50 -7.77
N SER A 427 -3.03 22.22 -6.86
CA SER A 427 -1.91 23.14 -6.70
C SER A 427 -1.03 23.04 -7.95
N SER A 428 -0.75 24.17 -8.59
CA SER A 428 0.16 24.20 -9.74
C SER A 428 1.61 24.14 -9.23
N ALA A 429 2.04 22.94 -8.83
CA ALA A 429 3.45 22.58 -8.83
C ALA A 429 3.76 22.02 -10.22
N TRP A 430 4.50 22.79 -11.02
CA TRP A 430 4.76 22.45 -12.43
C TRP A 430 5.71 21.29 -12.56
N VAL A 431 5.24 20.05 -12.42
CA VAL A 431 6.15 18.97 -12.73
C VAL A 431 5.64 17.54 -12.99
N ARG A 432 6.48 16.67 -13.58
CA ARG A 432 6.09 15.40 -14.23
C ARG A 432 6.94 14.23 -13.70
N ASN A 433 6.23 13.19 -13.22
CA ASN A 433 6.64 11.79 -13.21
C ASN A 433 7.90 11.44 -12.40
N HIS A 434 7.86 11.35 -11.05
CA HIS A 434 8.88 10.72 -10.16
C HIS A 434 8.58 10.81 -8.64
N SER A 435 7.35 11.13 -8.21
CA SER A 435 7.03 11.11 -6.76
C SER A 435 6.88 9.66 -6.28
N PHE A 436 7.67 9.27 -5.29
CA PHE A 436 7.71 7.88 -4.82
C PHE A 436 7.52 7.79 -3.31
N ALA A 437 8.23 8.61 -2.53
CA ALA A 437 8.11 8.63 -1.09
C ALA A 437 6.67 8.92 -0.62
N ASP A 438 6.24 8.29 0.46
CA ASP A 438 4.95 8.56 1.08
C ASP A 438 4.83 10.04 1.47
N ASN A 439 3.61 10.55 1.35
CA ASN A 439 3.30 11.93 1.70
C ASN A 439 3.29 12.10 3.20
N THR A 440 3.68 13.29 3.65
CA THR A 440 3.57 13.67 5.07
C THR A 440 2.84 14.98 5.17
N ILE A 441 1.97 15.12 6.16
CA ILE A 441 1.37 16.41 6.52
C ILE A 441 1.56 16.61 8.00
N TRP A 442 1.69 17.86 8.40
CA TRP A 442 1.95 18.19 9.78
C TRP A 442 1.50 19.61 10.11
N GLN A 443 1.64 19.95 11.39
CA GLN A 443 1.35 21.26 11.94
C GLN A 443 2.65 21.92 12.38
N THR A 444 3.01 23.05 11.77
CA THR A 444 4.29 23.73 12.03
C THR A 444 4.45 24.20 13.48
N ASN A 445 3.33 24.44 14.18
CA ASN A 445 3.30 24.89 15.56
C ASN A 445 2.86 23.83 16.59
N ALA A 446 2.67 22.57 16.18
CA ALA A 446 2.31 21.52 17.14
C ALA A 446 3.52 21.10 17.99
N LYS A 447 3.29 20.99 19.30
CA LYS A 447 4.29 20.51 20.25
C LYS A 447 4.58 19.01 20.09
N PHE A 448 3.54 18.23 19.84
CA PHE A 448 3.58 16.79 19.62
C PHE A 448 2.46 16.39 18.65
N TYR A 449 2.55 15.19 18.11
CA TYR A 449 1.47 14.63 17.31
C TYR A 449 0.21 14.43 18.16
N GLN A 450 -0.93 14.89 17.65
CA GLN A 450 -2.26 14.51 18.09
C GLN A 450 -3.09 14.16 16.84
N PRO A 451 -4.07 13.24 16.96
CA PRO A 451 -4.97 12.88 15.86
C PRO A 451 -5.71 14.06 15.23
N ASP A 452 -5.96 15.10 16.01
CA ASP A 452 -6.75 16.28 15.68
C ASP A 452 -5.89 17.55 15.49
N ASN A 453 -4.58 17.39 15.31
CA ASN A 453 -3.71 18.50 14.92
C ASN A 453 -4.16 19.11 13.59
N PHE A 454 -4.16 20.44 13.52
CA PHE A 454 -4.44 21.14 12.28
C PHE A 454 -3.26 21.04 11.32
N VAL A 455 -3.49 20.78 10.04
CA VAL A 455 -2.42 20.70 9.06
C VAL A 455 -2.21 22.04 8.35
N ASP A 456 -0.95 22.45 8.25
CA ASP A 456 -0.54 23.69 7.60
C ASP A 456 0.67 23.52 6.67
N GLU A 457 1.28 22.34 6.57
CA GLU A 457 2.33 22.04 5.61
C GLU A 457 2.31 20.54 5.22
N GLY A 458 2.38 20.26 3.91
CA GLY A 458 2.62 18.92 3.36
C GLY A 458 4.06 18.73 2.87
N LEU A 459 4.54 17.50 2.76
CA LEU A 459 5.87 17.14 2.28
C LEU A 459 5.79 15.97 1.29
N GLN A 460 6.64 16.02 0.25
CA GLN A 460 6.76 14.97 -0.77
C GLN A 460 8.23 14.87 -1.24
N GLY A 461 8.84 13.70 -1.09
CA GLY A 461 10.15 13.38 -1.67
C GLY A 461 10.02 12.78 -3.08
N ASP A 462 11.01 12.99 -3.94
CA ASP A 462 11.04 12.38 -5.28
C ASP A 462 12.30 11.58 -5.58
N LEU A 463 12.25 10.84 -6.69
CA LEU A 463 13.36 10.02 -7.18
C LEU A 463 14.56 10.85 -7.67
N HIS A 464 14.44 12.18 -7.78
CA HIS A 464 15.55 13.08 -8.10
C HIS A 464 16.24 13.66 -6.86
N GLY A 465 15.89 13.17 -5.67
CA GLY A 465 16.48 13.64 -4.42
C GLY A 465 15.95 14.99 -3.96
N GLN A 466 14.85 15.46 -4.53
CA GLN A 466 14.26 16.74 -4.15
C GLN A 466 13.18 16.51 -3.11
N LEU A 467 13.22 17.30 -2.05
CA LEU A 467 12.19 17.33 -1.03
C LEU A 467 11.36 18.59 -1.25
N TRP A 468 10.06 18.40 -1.41
CA TRP A 468 9.07 19.44 -1.66
C TRP A 468 8.25 19.68 -0.41
N ARG A 469 7.86 20.93 -0.21
CA ARG A 469 6.87 21.32 0.79
C ARG A 469 5.66 21.94 0.13
N LEU A 470 4.51 21.79 0.77
CA LEU A 470 3.22 22.34 0.36
C LEU A 470 2.67 23.17 1.53
N PRO A 471 3.18 24.39 1.74
CA PRO A 471 2.71 25.23 2.83
C PRO A 471 1.27 25.69 2.56
N LYS A 472 0.48 25.75 3.62
CA LYS A 472 -0.87 26.31 3.60
C LYS A 472 -0.79 27.78 3.21
N SER A 473 -1.40 28.08 2.08
CA SER A 473 -1.60 29.44 1.58
C SER A 473 -2.93 29.48 0.81
N SER A 474 -3.33 30.63 0.28
CA SER A 474 -4.55 30.68 -0.56
C SER A 474 -4.45 29.81 -1.81
N SER A 475 -3.24 29.56 -2.32
CA SER A 475 -2.96 28.80 -3.54
C SER A 475 -2.24 27.47 -3.31
N TRP A 476 -1.76 27.19 -2.09
CA TRP A 476 -1.01 25.99 -1.70
C TRP A 476 0.06 25.62 -2.74
N VAL A 477 0.90 26.57 -3.15
CA VAL A 477 1.93 26.29 -4.18
C VAL A 477 3.04 25.44 -3.57
N ALA A 478 3.40 24.33 -4.23
CA ALA A 478 4.53 23.52 -3.77
C ALA A 478 5.86 24.26 -3.99
N GLU A 479 6.74 24.16 -3.01
CA GLU A 479 8.05 24.80 -3.00
C GLU A 479 9.13 23.74 -2.78
N ARG A 480 10.24 23.82 -3.52
CA ARG A 480 11.38 22.93 -3.32
C ARG A 480 12.13 23.34 -2.06
N LEU A 481 12.16 22.47 -1.07
CA LEU A 481 12.86 22.68 0.19
C LEU A 481 14.37 22.48 0.04
N LEU A 482 14.77 21.39 -0.62
CA LEU A 482 16.18 21.04 -0.84
C LEU A 482 16.35 20.03 -1.98
N THR A 483 17.61 19.75 -2.36
CA THR A 483 17.98 18.69 -3.29
C THR A 483 19.21 17.96 -2.76
N ILE A 484 19.14 16.63 -2.68
CA ILE A 484 20.27 15.77 -2.32
C ILE A 484 20.90 15.20 -3.58
N THR A 485 22.23 15.30 -3.61
CA THR A 485 23.04 14.65 -4.64
C THR A 485 24.15 13.86 -3.98
N GLU A 486 24.62 12.80 -4.65
CA GLU A 486 25.76 12.00 -4.24
C GLU A 486 26.73 11.90 -5.42
N SER A 487 27.97 12.38 -5.24
CA SER A 487 28.97 12.43 -6.32
C SER A 487 28.45 13.09 -7.61
N GLY A 488 27.61 14.13 -7.48
CA GLY A 488 27.03 14.87 -8.62
C GLY A 488 25.82 14.20 -9.28
N ARG A 489 25.38 13.02 -8.79
CA ARG A 489 24.16 12.34 -9.24
C ARG A 489 22.98 12.64 -8.30
N ALA A 490 21.75 12.65 -8.80
CA ALA A 490 20.55 12.75 -7.96
C ALA A 490 20.47 11.56 -6.99
N ALA A 491 20.13 11.81 -5.73
CA ALA A 491 20.04 10.75 -4.71
C ALA A 491 18.55 10.49 -4.37
N PRO A 492 17.93 9.40 -4.84
CA PRO A 492 16.48 9.20 -4.77
C PRO A 492 15.93 9.11 -3.34
N LEU A 493 14.75 9.70 -3.11
CA LEU A 493 13.97 9.59 -1.87
C LEU A 493 12.83 8.58 -2.03
N TYR A 494 12.95 7.42 -1.40
CA TYR A 494 11.97 6.33 -1.47
C TYR A 494 11.00 6.28 -0.28
N PHE A 495 11.43 6.82 0.87
CA PHE A 495 10.71 6.73 2.13
C PHE A 495 10.15 8.08 2.55
N ALA A 496 9.08 8.05 3.35
CA ALA A 496 8.47 9.27 3.89
C ALA A 496 9.51 10.14 4.62
N THR A 497 9.28 11.45 4.64
CA THR A 497 10.11 12.37 5.43
C THR A 497 9.50 12.53 6.81
N SER A 498 10.23 12.15 7.86
CA SER A 498 9.83 12.47 9.23
C SER A 498 10.07 13.95 9.52
N VAL A 499 9.09 14.61 10.13
CA VAL A 499 9.15 16.03 10.43
C VAL A 499 8.60 16.34 11.82
N ALA A 500 9.21 17.30 12.50
CA ALA A 500 8.75 17.78 13.79
C ALA A 500 9.14 19.25 14.04
N ALA A 501 8.34 19.93 14.86
CA ALA A 501 8.62 21.29 15.30
C ALA A 501 9.68 21.33 16.41
N TYR A 502 10.49 22.38 16.46
CA TYR A 502 11.53 22.59 17.46
C TYR A 502 11.65 24.08 17.89
N PRO A 503 11.89 24.37 19.18
CA PRO A 503 11.87 23.44 20.31
C PRO A 503 10.45 22.94 20.60
N VAL A 504 10.34 21.80 21.28
CA VAL A 504 9.09 21.19 21.73
C VAL A 504 8.39 22.14 22.73
N SER A 505 7.61 23.08 22.20
CA SER A 505 7.02 24.20 22.94
C SER A 505 5.74 24.69 22.27
N ASN A 506 5.03 25.63 22.89
CA ASN A 506 3.86 26.28 22.29
C ASN A 506 4.23 27.34 21.24
N SER A 507 5.52 27.56 21.00
CA SER A 507 6.01 28.56 20.04
C SER A 507 7.31 28.06 19.40
N PRO A 508 7.25 26.94 18.66
CA PRO A 508 8.41 26.42 17.96
C PRO A 508 8.89 27.45 16.93
N THR A 509 10.19 27.44 16.68
CA THR A 509 10.86 28.39 15.78
C THR A 509 11.50 27.71 14.58
N HIS A 510 11.62 26.37 14.62
CA HIS A 510 12.27 25.56 13.61
C HIS A 510 11.44 24.33 13.25
N ALA A 511 11.64 23.84 12.04
CA ALA A 511 11.24 22.51 11.58
C ALA A 511 12.50 21.64 11.43
N ILE A 512 12.44 20.43 11.95
CA ILE A 512 13.47 19.40 11.77
C ILE A 512 12.91 18.33 10.83
N TYR A 513 13.63 18.03 9.76
CA TYR A 513 13.29 17.02 8.77
C TYR A 513 14.33 15.90 8.81
N ALA A 514 13.91 14.65 8.84
CA ALA A 514 14.76 13.47 8.70
C ALA A 514 14.27 12.58 7.55
N PHE A 515 15.18 12.23 6.64
CA PHE A 515 14.86 11.48 5.43
C PHE A 515 16.08 10.69 4.95
N SER A 516 15.86 9.67 4.13
CA SER A 516 16.92 8.79 3.64
C SER A 516 16.94 8.73 2.11
N THR A 517 18.16 8.59 1.57
CA THR A 517 18.39 8.33 0.15
C THR A 517 18.84 6.88 -0.06
N GLY A 518 18.44 6.27 -1.16
CA GLY A 518 18.78 4.87 -1.45
C GLY A 518 18.50 4.48 -2.90
N SER A 519 18.49 3.17 -3.16
CA SER A 519 18.19 2.57 -4.48
C SER A 519 17.24 1.37 -4.33
N PHE A 520 16.08 1.58 -3.70
CA PHE A 520 15.20 0.49 -3.27
C PHE A 520 14.44 -0.17 -4.44
N TYR A 521 13.87 0.63 -5.34
CA TYR A 521 13.10 0.15 -6.51
C TYR A 521 13.65 0.70 -7.81
N GLU A 522 14.81 0.22 -8.26
CA GLU A 522 15.38 0.78 -9.48
C GLU A 522 16.03 -0.20 -10.45
N LYS A 523 15.40 -0.30 -11.62
CA LYS A 523 15.99 -0.80 -12.87
C LYS A 523 16.11 0.30 -13.92
N SER A 524 15.66 1.53 -13.62
CA SER A 524 15.58 2.62 -14.59
C SER A 524 16.96 3.24 -14.81
N PRO A 525 17.45 3.33 -16.05
CA PRO A 525 18.68 4.05 -16.32
C PRO A 525 18.53 5.58 -16.15
N TYR A 526 17.34 6.10 -15.83
CA TYR A 526 17.09 7.55 -15.73
C TYR A 526 17.13 8.09 -14.30
N VAL A 527 16.92 7.23 -13.29
CA VAL A 527 16.97 7.62 -11.88
C VAL A 527 18.38 7.34 -11.30
N ASN A 528 19.05 6.28 -11.76
CA ASN A 528 20.41 5.85 -11.42
C ASN A 528 21.03 5.07 -12.60
N PRO A 529 21.44 5.76 -13.70
CA PRO A 529 22.01 5.10 -14.86
C PRO A 529 23.22 4.23 -14.49
N PRO A 530 23.32 3.00 -15.02
CA PRO A 530 24.61 2.34 -15.17
C PRO A 530 25.42 3.10 -16.23
N SER A 531 26.03 4.22 -15.84
CA SER A 531 26.76 5.10 -16.76
C SER A 531 28.28 4.87 -16.69
N PRO A 532 29.00 4.96 -17.82
CA PRO A 532 30.47 5.09 -17.82
C PRO A 532 30.99 6.37 -17.14
N THR A 533 30.13 7.36 -16.84
CA THR A 533 30.51 8.61 -16.11
C THR A 533 30.57 8.46 -14.60
N PHE A 534 29.93 7.44 -14.00
CA PHE A 534 29.95 7.22 -12.56
C PHE A 534 30.65 5.90 -12.24
N SER A 535 31.89 5.99 -11.78
CA SER A 535 32.74 4.82 -11.47
C SER A 535 32.36 4.09 -10.16
N SER A 536 31.25 4.47 -9.50
CA SER A 536 30.85 3.91 -8.20
C SER A 536 29.34 3.80 -8.01
N TYR A 537 28.89 2.76 -7.29
CA TYR A 537 27.49 2.57 -6.85
C TYR A 537 26.97 3.77 -6.04
N LEU A 538 25.66 4.03 -6.09
CA LEU A 538 25.01 5.04 -5.25
C LEU A 538 25.27 4.73 -3.79
N LYS A 539 25.78 5.73 -3.06
CA LYS A 539 25.99 5.62 -1.62
C LYS A 539 24.77 6.19 -0.92
N ALA A 540 23.94 5.31 -0.39
CA ALA A 540 22.80 5.68 0.42
C ALA A 540 23.21 6.48 1.67
N GLY A 541 22.31 7.35 2.13
CA GLY A 541 22.53 8.19 3.29
C GLY A 541 21.27 8.49 4.08
N VAL A 542 21.46 8.89 5.34
CA VAL A 542 20.44 9.49 6.20
C VAL A 542 20.77 10.97 6.35
N HIS A 543 19.75 11.80 6.28
CA HIS A 543 19.89 13.25 6.22
C HIS A 543 19.01 13.89 7.29
N VAL A 544 19.56 14.92 7.94
CA VAL A 544 18.82 15.77 8.88
C VAL A 544 18.91 17.20 8.40
N ALA A 545 17.77 17.82 8.13
CA ALA A 545 17.66 19.21 7.73
C ALA A 545 16.91 20.02 8.78
N VAL A 546 17.37 21.24 9.07
CA VAL A 546 16.78 22.15 10.05
C VAL A 546 16.49 23.47 9.37
N ARG A 547 15.23 23.92 9.43
CA ARG A 547 14.77 25.18 8.84
C ARG A 547 14.17 26.06 9.92
N ALA A 548 14.59 27.32 10.04
CA ALA A 548 13.81 28.29 10.81
C ALA A 548 12.46 28.50 10.13
N LEU A 549 11.33 28.50 10.85
CA LEU A 549 9.99 28.59 10.24
C LEU A 549 9.81 29.86 9.39
N THR A 550 10.55 30.92 9.70
CA THR A 550 10.60 32.19 8.96
C THR A 550 11.53 32.17 7.73
N ALA A 551 12.35 31.14 7.57
CA ALA A 551 13.30 30.99 6.47
C ALA A 551 12.74 30.09 5.36
N THR A 552 13.20 30.32 4.14
CA THR A 552 12.82 29.54 2.95
C THR A 552 13.70 28.30 2.73
N THR A 553 14.92 28.30 3.26
CA THR A 553 15.90 27.22 3.04
C THR A 553 16.36 26.59 4.36
N PRO A 554 16.55 25.25 4.41
CA PRO A 554 17.11 24.57 5.56
C PRO A 554 18.65 24.55 5.54
N SER A 555 19.26 24.38 6.72
CA SER A 555 20.61 23.85 6.87
C SER A 555 20.56 22.33 6.94
N ILE A 556 21.51 21.62 6.35
CA ILE A 556 21.49 20.14 6.27
C ILE A 556 22.79 19.50 6.74
N ARG A 557 22.66 18.35 7.41
CA ARG A 557 23.73 17.41 7.70
C ARG A 557 23.39 16.05 7.11
N SER A 558 24.36 15.43 6.43
CA SER A 558 24.19 14.15 5.75
C SER A 558 25.16 13.11 6.32
N PHE A 559 24.68 11.89 6.48
CA PHE A 559 25.43 10.75 6.98
C PHE A 559 25.33 9.61 5.97
N LEU A 560 26.42 9.31 5.27
CA LEU A 560 26.44 8.17 4.34
C LEU A 560 26.47 6.87 5.14
N LEU A 561 25.64 5.89 4.76
CA LEU A 561 25.51 4.64 5.50
C LEU A 561 26.85 3.90 5.60
N LYS A 562 27.62 3.88 4.53
CA LYS A 562 28.96 3.25 4.48
C LYS A 562 29.98 3.84 5.47
N ASP A 563 29.73 5.04 5.99
CA ASP A 563 30.62 5.75 6.92
C ASP A 563 30.14 5.62 8.37
N ILE A 564 28.96 5.01 8.60
CA ILE A 564 28.44 4.74 9.94
C ILE A 564 29.19 3.52 10.51
N THR A 565 29.73 3.69 11.71
CA THR A 565 30.41 2.62 12.45
C THR A 565 29.38 1.72 13.12
N LYS A 566 29.47 0.41 12.88
CA LYS A 566 28.61 -0.59 13.51
C LYS A 566 28.95 -0.70 15.00
N ARG A 567 27.95 -1.07 15.81
CA ARG A 567 28.14 -1.31 17.26
C ARG A 567 29.23 -2.36 17.54
N GLU A 568 29.35 -3.35 16.67
CA GLU A 568 30.33 -4.44 16.76
C GLU A 568 31.70 -4.09 16.15
N GLY A 569 31.87 -2.87 15.63
CA GLY A 569 33.08 -2.42 14.93
C GLY A 569 33.00 -2.52 13.41
N GLY A 570 33.88 -1.77 12.73
CA GLY A 570 33.88 -1.62 11.27
C GLY A 570 32.70 -0.78 10.75
N THR A 571 32.64 -0.57 9.43
CA THR A 571 31.57 0.20 8.79
C THR A 571 30.65 -0.67 7.96
N PHE A 572 29.49 -0.13 7.59
CA PHE A 572 28.59 -0.80 6.65
C PHE A 572 29.22 -0.93 5.26
N GLY A 573 28.76 -1.94 4.51
CA GLY A 573 29.23 -2.18 3.15
C GLY A 573 28.78 -1.07 2.19
N PRO A 574 29.45 -0.90 1.04
CA PRO A 574 29.13 0.14 0.07
C PRO A 574 27.74 -0.03 -0.59
N ARG A 575 27.09 -1.20 -0.41
CA ARG A 575 25.75 -1.51 -0.93
C ARG A 575 24.67 -1.50 0.15
N THR A 576 24.98 -1.09 1.38
CA THR A 576 23.97 -0.98 2.43
C THR A 576 22.92 0.06 2.06
N GLN A 577 21.66 -0.31 2.19
CA GLN A 577 20.49 0.52 1.83
C GLN A 577 19.59 0.72 3.06
N PRO A 578 18.92 1.87 3.17
CA PRO A 578 17.81 2.02 4.10
C PRO A 578 16.65 1.13 3.64
N THR A 579 15.95 0.55 4.60
CA THR A 579 14.77 -0.29 4.36
C THR A 579 13.49 0.31 4.93
N THR A 580 13.58 1.50 5.54
CA THR A 580 12.45 2.21 6.16
C THR A 580 12.75 3.71 6.31
N THR A 581 11.69 4.47 6.62
CA THR A 581 11.74 5.88 7.01
C THR A 581 12.61 6.06 8.27
N PRO A 582 13.49 7.08 8.33
CA PRO A 582 14.25 7.38 9.54
C PRO A 582 13.34 7.74 10.72
N LEU A 583 13.61 7.21 11.91
CA LEU A 583 12.93 7.63 13.13
C LEU A 583 13.47 8.99 13.59
N LEU A 584 12.59 9.96 13.86
CA LEU A 584 12.97 11.26 14.39
C LEU A 584 12.58 11.36 15.88
N LEU A 585 13.59 11.39 16.75
CA LEU A 585 13.43 11.69 18.17
C LEU A 585 13.89 13.12 18.44
N VAL A 586 12.95 13.99 18.82
CA VAL A 586 13.25 15.40 19.12
C VAL A 586 13.40 15.58 20.64
N PRO A 587 14.51 16.14 21.13
CA PRO A 587 14.72 16.37 22.56
C PRO A 587 13.67 17.30 23.18
N ASP A 588 13.30 17.04 24.43
CA ASP A 588 12.48 17.97 25.22
C ASP A 588 13.26 19.28 25.46
N ALA A 589 12.56 20.41 25.42
CA ALA A 589 13.11 21.74 25.65
C ALA A 589 13.81 21.89 27.02
N LYS A 590 13.48 21.02 27.99
CA LYS A 590 14.10 20.98 29.32
C LYS A 590 15.47 20.29 29.35
N HIS A 591 15.80 19.48 28.34
CA HIS A 591 17.05 18.70 28.27
C HIS A 591 17.68 18.79 26.87
N PRO A 592 18.11 19.99 26.41
CA PRO A 592 18.61 20.20 25.05
C PRO A 592 19.94 19.48 24.74
N ASN A 593 20.62 18.92 25.75
CA ASN A 593 21.93 18.27 25.63
C ASN A 593 21.89 16.73 25.62
N GLU A 594 20.71 16.11 25.68
CA GLU A 594 20.60 14.66 25.45
C GLU A 594 20.68 14.39 23.95
N LYS A 595 21.66 13.57 23.54
CA LYS A 595 22.02 13.31 22.15
C LYS A 595 20.80 12.79 21.38
N ALA A 596 20.30 13.61 20.45
CA ALA A 596 19.29 13.21 19.48
C ALA A 596 19.90 12.31 18.39
N ILE A 597 19.05 11.45 17.83
CA ILE A 597 19.25 10.50 16.72
C ILE A 597 19.57 9.07 17.20
N ALA A 598 18.59 8.18 17.01
CA ALA A 598 18.75 6.73 16.91
C ALA A 598 18.22 6.30 15.55
#